data_AF-A0A418B240-F1
#
_entry.id   AF-A0A418B240-F1
#
_cell.length_a   1.000
_cell.length_b   1.000
_cell.length_c   1.000
_cell.angle_alpha   90.00
_cell.angle_beta   90.00
_cell.angle_gamma   90.00
#
_symmetry.space_group_name_H-M   'P 1'
#
loop_
_entity.id
_entity.type
_entity.pdbx_description
1 polymer ?
#
loop_
_entity_poly.entity_id
_entity_poly.type
_entity_poly.pdbx_seq_one_letter_code
_entity_poly.pdbx_strand_id
1 'polypeptide(L)'
;MSTLNHQKIVNVTASVDTIHGLVLRNTGGYIYEDQANSKPSVVFRTSNLALLNALTLKLMAGNLGAVVELAFAPNMTVEGQYLLDIFVPTNSLQYLQTDQGGDTIVAPRVLSANASRPISISSFGMGSVVVEESVVLASRLVVESRGSSRVQLNVARSVSAESVDLSTTSLGSIALLANSTTTKHLSAVSAGSGSVYMGSPATKTTTKTTPVSLNATSLTAKTYGDGNVVFLDAGTCQGSDIQTSGHGSVYMHLVRCQNSNVVILGTGNTYLTTTGLLRVQDSELGTVFATGGATVTGSVMVMPPSVPVPPYVPMVEPARSPRTIRLVAKTTTARPATTLPAKSTGADASLWFGLVLGLSAVILIACIVRKVRAKRAVQMQLKAFTEASTPVATNQVVLHF
;
A
#
# COMPACT_ATOMS: atom_id res chain seq x y z
N MET A 1 30.45 -18.01 -1.86
CA MET A 1 29.97 -18.32 -0.49
C MET A 1 30.04 -17.04 0.34
N SER A 2 28.90 -16.40 0.61
CA SER A 2 28.84 -15.25 1.53
C SER A 2 28.98 -15.77 2.96
N THR A 3 30.14 -15.61 3.58
CA THR A 3 30.36 -16.05 4.96
C THR A 3 29.87 -14.96 5.91
N LEU A 4 28.61 -15.07 6.34
CA LEU A 4 28.06 -14.26 7.44
C LEU A 4 28.66 -14.75 8.76
N ASN A 5 29.84 -14.22 9.10
CA ASN A 5 30.66 -14.72 10.22
C ASN A 5 30.26 -14.16 11.58
N HIS A 6 29.37 -13.17 11.62
CA HIS A 6 28.96 -12.50 12.85
C HIS A 6 27.45 -12.68 13.06
N GLN A 7 27.04 -12.99 14.28
CA GLN A 7 25.64 -13.20 14.63
C GLN A 7 25.30 -12.53 15.97
N LYS A 8 24.11 -11.95 16.05
CA LYS A 8 23.49 -11.45 17.27
C LYS A 8 22.07 -12.01 17.34
N ILE A 9 21.71 -12.60 18.48
CA ILE A 9 20.35 -13.01 18.79
C ILE A 9 19.82 -12.04 19.84
N VAL A 10 18.66 -11.45 19.58
CA VAL A 10 18.01 -10.52 20.52
C VAL A 10 16.63 -11.06 20.85
N ASN A 11 16.42 -11.39 22.12
CA ASN A 11 15.11 -11.77 22.64
C ASN A 11 14.45 -10.50 23.18
N VAL A 12 13.25 -10.19 22.70
CA VAL A 12 12.52 -9.03 23.20
C VAL A 12 11.95 -9.39 24.57
N THR A 13 12.38 -8.68 25.61
CA THR A 13 12.07 -9.03 27.01
C THR A 13 10.67 -8.65 27.45
N ALA A 14 9.98 -7.77 26.71
CA ALA A 14 8.62 -7.31 26.98
C ALA A 14 7.61 -8.46 27.05
N SER A 15 6.56 -8.29 27.85
CA SER A 15 5.50 -9.28 27.99
C SER A 15 4.71 -9.42 26.69
N VAL A 16 4.51 -10.70 26.33
CA VAL A 16 3.83 -11.29 25.16
C VAL A 16 2.56 -10.57 24.72
N ASP A 17 1.75 -10.08 25.67
CA ASP A 17 0.44 -9.48 25.37
C ASP A 17 0.52 -8.12 24.69
N THR A 18 1.73 -7.57 24.54
CA THR A 18 1.92 -6.20 24.08
C THR A 18 2.46 -6.08 22.66
N ILE A 19 3.18 -7.03 22.07
CA ILE A 19 3.84 -6.77 20.77
C ILE A 19 2.91 -7.05 19.60
N HIS A 20 2.35 -5.98 19.05
CA HIS A 20 1.38 -6.02 17.96
C HIS A 20 1.90 -5.37 16.67
N GLY A 21 3.09 -4.74 16.72
CA GLY A 21 3.66 -4.04 15.57
C GLY A 21 5.14 -4.30 15.33
N LEU A 22 5.53 -4.26 14.07
CA LEU A 22 6.90 -4.35 13.59
C LEU A 22 7.18 -3.23 12.58
N VAL A 23 8.26 -2.50 12.80
CA VAL A 23 8.74 -1.44 11.92
C VAL A 23 10.16 -1.78 11.48
N LEU A 24 10.36 -1.92 10.18
CA LEU A 24 11.66 -2.13 9.55
C LEU A 24 12.08 -0.85 8.84
N ARG A 25 13.13 -0.18 9.32
CA ARG A 25 13.64 1.06 8.70
C ARG A 25 15.01 0.82 8.09
N ASN A 26 15.18 1.23 6.85
CA ASN A 26 16.42 1.04 6.10
C ASN A 26 16.81 -0.45 5.95
N THR A 27 15.84 -1.36 6.10
CA THR A 27 16.09 -2.81 6.21
C THR A 27 14.88 -3.63 5.79
N GLY A 28 15.12 -4.88 5.39
CA GLY A 28 14.10 -5.89 5.15
C GLY A 28 14.53 -7.23 5.75
N GLY A 29 13.60 -8.15 5.91
CA GLY A 29 13.89 -9.43 6.57
C GLY A 29 12.84 -10.49 6.33
N TYR A 30 13.06 -11.65 6.93
CA TYR A 30 12.14 -12.78 6.92
C TYR A 30 11.45 -12.86 8.27
N ILE A 31 10.13 -12.83 8.27
CA ILE A 31 9.30 -12.87 9.48
C ILE A 31 8.61 -14.23 9.54
N TYR A 32 8.84 -14.95 10.62
CA TYR A 32 8.38 -16.30 10.85
C TYR A 32 7.51 -16.39 12.09
N GLU A 33 6.57 -17.33 12.07
CA GLU A 33 5.90 -17.79 13.27
C GLU A 33 6.88 -18.50 14.20
N ASP A 34 6.79 -18.18 15.50
CA ASP A 34 7.36 -18.93 16.60
C ASP A 34 6.23 -19.59 17.40
N GLN A 35 6.11 -20.91 17.26
CA GLN A 35 5.10 -21.69 17.98
C GLN A 35 5.53 -22.01 19.42
N ALA A 36 6.83 -21.94 19.71
CA ALA A 36 7.39 -22.39 20.97
C ALA A 36 7.52 -21.23 21.96
N ASN A 37 7.90 -20.05 21.46
CA ASN A 37 8.13 -18.88 22.30
C ASN A 37 7.00 -17.88 22.19
N SER A 38 6.56 -17.42 23.36
CA SER A 38 5.56 -16.37 23.48
C SER A 38 6.17 -14.97 23.29
N LYS A 39 7.50 -14.84 23.23
CA LYS A 39 8.20 -13.56 23.03
C LYS A 39 8.87 -13.54 21.66
N PRO A 40 8.81 -12.41 20.95
CA PRO A 40 9.49 -12.30 19.67
C PRO A 40 11.01 -12.31 19.86
N SER A 41 11.70 -12.89 18.89
CA SER A 41 13.15 -12.93 18.84
C SER A 41 13.65 -12.52 17.47
N VAL A 42 14.85 -11.94 17.43
CA VAL A 42 15.47 -11.45 16.20
C VAL A 42 16.83 -12.10 16.08
N VAL A 43 17.07 -12.77 14.96
CA VAL A 43 18.36 -13.35 14.61
C VAL A 43 18.96 -12.54 13.47
N PHE A 44 20.01 -11.80 13.80
CA PHE A 44 20.71 -10.96 12.86
C PHE A 44 22.09 -11.52 12.56
N ARG A 45 22.35 -11.82 11.29
CA ARG A 45 23.64 -12.34 10.81
C ARG A 45 24.25 -11.37 9.83
N THR A 46 25.55 -11.14 9.92
CA THR A 46 26.25 -10.12 9.12
C THR A 46 27.64 -10.57 8.68
N SER A 47 28.16 -9.94 7.62
CA SER A 47 29.52 -10.15 7.14
C SER A 47 30.58 -9.49 8.02
N ASN A 48 30.24 -8.43 8.74
CA ASN A 48 31.19 -7.66 9.55
C ASN A 48 30.56 -7.11 10.84
N LEU A 49 31.41 -6.88 11.85
CA LEU A 49 31.00 -6.38 13.16
C LEU A 49 30.43 -4.96 13.12
N ALA A 50 30.88 -4.11 12.17
CA ALA A 50 30.36 -2.76 12.01
C ALA A 50 28.86 -2.75 11.66
N LEU A 51 28.41 -3.67 10.79
CA LEU A 51 26.99 -3.88 10.49
C LEU A 51 26.23 -4.42 11.69
N LEU A 52 26.85 -5.35 12.43
CA LEU A 52 26.26 -5.90 13.66
C LEU A 52 25.90 -4.79 14.66
N ASN A 53 26.79 -3.80 14.80
CA ASN A 53 26.62 -2.66 15.71
C ASN A 53 25.74 -1.55 15.13
N ALA A 54 25.58 -1.50 13.80
CA ALA A 54 24.75 -0.48 13.14
C ALA A 54 23.25 -0.76 13.23
N LEU A 55 22.85 -2.02 13.48
CA LEU A 55 21.44 -2.38 13.68
C LEU A 55 21.00 -2.02 15.10
N THR A 56 20.00 -1.15 15.17
CA THR A 56 19.35 -0.76 16.42
C THR A 56 17.99 -1.44 16.55
N LEU A 57 17.68 -1.91 17.76
CA LEU A 57 16.36 -2.41 18.13
C LEU A 57 15.78 -1.45 19.16
N LYS A 58 14.58 -0.92 18.88
CA LYS A 58 13.84 -0.06 19.79
C LYS A 58 12.47 -0.66 20.06
N LEU A 59 12.05 -0.62 21.31
CA LEU A 59 10.69 -0.96 21.69
C LEU A 59 9.94 0.34 21.92
N MET A 60 8.89 0.58 21.14
CA MET A 60 8.02 1.73 21.29
C MET A 60 6.73 1.28 21.94
N ALA A 61 6.32 1.93 23.03
CA ALA A 61 4.97 1.74 23.55
C ALA A 61 3.97 2.38 22.58
N GLY A 62 2.94 1.65 22.19
CA GLY A 62 1.85 2.13 21.36
C GLY A 62 0.49 1.86 21.99
N ASN A 63 -0.52 2.58 21.53
CA ASN A 63 -1.89 2.49 22.06
C ASN A 63 -2.53 1.12 21.84
N LEU A 64 -2.10 0.40 20.80
CA LEU A 64 -2.57 -0.94 20.45
C LEU A 64 -1.62 -2.04 20.93
N GLY A 65 -0.51 -1.67 21.59
CA GLY A 65 0.60 -2.56 21.84
C GLY A 65 1.96 -1.91 21.70
N ALA A 66 2.96 -2.56 22.28
CA ALA A 66 4.35 -2.35 21.93
C ALA A 66 4.62 -2.65 20.44
N VAL A 67 5.49 -1.84 19.85
CA VAL A 67 5.96 -1.93 18.47
C VAL A 67 7.47 -2.12 18.51
N VAL A 68 7.97 -3.15 17.83
CA VAL A 68 9.40 -3.38 17.67
C VAL A 68 9.87 -2.64 16.43
N GLU A 69 10.79 -1.68 16.59
CA GLU A 69 11.47 -1.02 15.50
C GLU A 69 12.88 -1.58 15.33
N LEU A 70 13.19 -2.07 14.14
CA LEU A 70 14.52 -2.48 13.71
C LEU A 70 15.00 -1.49 12.66
N ALA A 71 16.11 -0.81 12.95
CA ALA A 71 16.60 0.26 12.10
C ALA A 71 18.12 0.24 11.99
N PHE A 72 18.63 0.40 10.77
CA PHE A 72 20.03 0.77 10.58
C PHE A 72 20.24 2.27 10.83
N ALA A 73 21.25 2.62 11.61
CA ALA A 73 21.57 4.01 11.92
C ALA A 73 21.95 4.80 10.65
N PRO A 74 21.27 5.92 10.33
CA PRO A 74 21.47 6.64 9.07
C PRO A 74 22.79 7.43 8.99
N ASN A 75 23.50 7.58 10.11
CA ASN A 75 24.72 8.40 10.21
C ASN A 75 26.00 7.56 10.20
N MET A 76 25.92 6.30 9.81
CA MET A 76 27.06 5.41 9.76
C MET A 76 27.39 5.05 8.32
N THR A 77 28.66 5.11 7.95
CA THR A 77 29.13 4.57 6.68
C THR A 77 29.50 3.11 6.90
N VAL A 78 28.64 2.20 6.46
CA VAL A 78 28.87 0.76 6.60
C VAL A 78 28.40 0.04 5.35
N GLU A 79 29.23 -0.86 4.84
CA GLU A 79 28.91 -1.71 3.71
C GLU A 79 29.11 -3.18 4.11
N GLY A 80 28.25 -4.04 3.58
CA GLY A 80 28.40 -5.48 3.74
C GLY A 80 27.10 -6.22 3.49
N GLN A 81 27.05 -7.47 3.94
CA GLN A 81 25.90 -8.34 3.78
C GLN A 81 25.26 -8.66 5.12
N TYR A 82 23.94 -8.75 5.12
CA TYR A 82 23.16 -9.10 6.31
C TYR A 82 22.02 -10.06 5.98
N LEU A 83 21.59 -10.80 6.99
CA LEU A 83 20.40 -11.63 6.98
C LEU A 83 19.66 -11.39 8.29
N LEU A 84 18.39 -11.01 8.18
CA LEU A 84 17.53 -10.69 9.30
C LEU A 84 16.36 -11.67 9.33
N ASP A 85 16.35 -12.56 10.32
CA ASP A 85 15.21 -13.41 10.62
C ASP A 85 14.53 -12.89 11.88
N ILE A 86 13.21 -12.76 11.85
CA ILE A 86 12.39 -12.23 12.94
C ILE A 86 11.35 -13.30 13.24
N PHE A 87 11.33 -13.77 14.48
CA PHE A 87 10.39 -14.77 14.96
C PHE A 87 9.38 -14.07 15.85
N VAL A 88 8.09 -14.23 15.54
CA VAL A 88 6.99 -13.61 16.29
C VAL A 88 5.98 -14.68 16.70
N PRO A 89 5.28 -14.51 17.84
CA PRO A 89 4.26 -15.46 18.25
C PRO A 89 3.17 -15.64 17.18
N THR A 90 2.56 -16.83 17.17
CA THR A 90 1.46 -17.15 16.26
C THR A 90 0.35 -16.09 16.30
N ASN A 91 -0.03 -15.61 15.12
CA ASN A 91 -1.13 -14.66 14.91
C ASN A 91 -1.05 -13.38 15.76
N SER A 92 0.16 -12.87 16.02
CA SER A 92 0.34 -11.70 16.89
C SER A 92 0.44 -10.38 16.13
N LEU A 93 0.91 -10.38 14.87
CA LEU A 93 1.27 -9.15 14.17
C LEU A 93 0.04 -8.45 13.58
N GLN A 94 -0.23 -7.23 14.01
CA GLN A 94 -1.31 -6.37 13.50
C GLN A 94 -0.77 -5.27 12.60
N TYR A 95 0.46 -4.80 12.87
CA TYR A 95 1.04 -3.67 12.16
C TYR A 95 2.42 -4.04 11.62
N LEU A 96 2.59 -3.92 10.31
CA LEU A 96 3.86 -4.08 9.63
C LEU A 96 4.14 -2.81 8.83
N GLN A 97 5.22 -2.11 9.18
CA GLN A 97 5.74 -1.03 8.37
C GLN A 97 7.14 -1.36 7.88
N THR A 98 7.38 -1.15 6.60
CA THR A 98 8.72 -1.20 6.00
C THR A 98 9.03 0.16 5.39
N ASP A 99 10.26 0.61 5.53
CA ASP A 99 10.74 1.88 4.98
C ASP A 99 12.13 1.70 4.39
N GLN A 100 12.35 2.32 3.22
CA GLN A 100 13.61 2.42 2.50
C GLN A 100 14.44 1.12 2.52
N GLY A 101 14.08 0.13 1.71
CA GLY A 101 15.04 -0.90 1.29
C GLY A 101 14.90 -2.25 1.98
N GLY A 102 15.53 -3.24 1.33
CA GLY A 102 15.33 -4.66 1.62
C GLY A 102 13.93 -5.15 1.25
N ASP A 103 13.82 -6.40 0.79
CA ASP A 103 12.52 -7.04 0.69
C ASP A 103 12.17 -7.70 2.03
N THR A 104 10.89 -7.68 2.35
CA THR A 104 10.34 -8.30 3.54
C THR A 104 9.41 -9.43 3.15
N ILE A 105 9.66 -10.61 3.70
CA ILE A 105 8.83 -11.80 3.49
C ILE A 105 8.17 -12.12 4.82
N VAL A 106 6.84 -12.23 4.82
CA VAL A 106 6.05 -12.64 5.98
C VAL A 106 5.54 -14.04 5.72
N ALA A 107 6.00 -15.00 6.53
CA ALA A 107 5.56 -16.38 6.45
C ALA A 107 4.14 -16.56 7.04
N PRO A 108 3.47 -17.71 6.79
CA PRO A 108 2.14 -17.99 7.32
C PRO A 108 2.06 -17.94 8.85
N ARG A 109 0.85 -17.62 9.35
CA ARG A 109 0.50 -17.58 10.79
C ARG A 109 1.24 -16.50 11.57
N VAL A 110 1.65 -15.43 10.89
CA VAL A 110 2.28 -14.25 11.51
C VAL A 110 1.23 -13.17 11.77
N LEU A 111 0.36 -12.90 10.79
CA LEU A 111 -0.64 -11.86 10.91
C LEU A 111 -1.75 -12.24 11.88
N SER A 112 -2.32 -11.24 12.56
CA SER A 112 -3.42 -11.47 13.49
C SER A 112 -4.63 -12.10 12.80
N ALA A 113 -5.22 -13.10 13.46
CA ALA A 113 -6.41 -13.79 12.98
C ALA A 113 -7.60 -13.49 13.90
N ASN A 114 -7.94 -12.21 14.06
CA ASN A 114 -8.98 -11.75 14.97
C ASN A 114 -9.89 -10.70 14.32
N ALA A 115 -11.17 -11.03 14.18
CA ALA A 115 -12.17 -10.18 13.54
C ALA A 115 -12.40 -8.83 14.24
N SER A 116 -11.98 -8.69 15.48
CA SER A 116 -12.11 -7.46 16.26
C SER A 116 -10.90 -6.53 16.15
N ARG A 117 -9.81 -6.98 15.50
CA ARG A 117 -8.54 -6.24 15.45
C ARG A 117 -8.19 -5.82 14.02
N PRO A 118 -7.65 -4.60 13.81
CA PRO A 118 -7.21 -4.17 12.50
C PRO A 118 -5.86 -4.79 12.15
N ILE A 119 -5.62 -4.95 10.85
CA ILE A 119 -4.32 -5.30 10.28
C ILE A 119 -3.90 -4.18 9.33
N SER A 120 -2.67 -3.71 9.45
CA SER A 120 -2.10 -2.67 8.60
C SER A 120 -0.72 -3.07 8.12
N ILE A 121 -0.55 -3.07 6.80
CA ILE A 121 0.71 -3.35 6.12
C ILE A 121 1.05 -2.12 5.28
N SER A 122 2.12 -1.44 5.63
CA SER A 122 2.58 -0.24 4.93
C SER A 122 4.01 -0.42 4.43
N SER A 123 4.24 -0.13 3.15
CA SER A 123 5.58 -0.16 2.56
C SER A 123 5.94 1.16 1.91
N PHE A 124 6.99 1.79 2.41
CA PHE A 124 7.51 3.08 1.96
C PHE A 124 8.89 2.89 1.31
N GLY A 125 9.12 3.54 0.17
CA GLY A 125 10.42 3.51 -0.50
C GLY A 125 10.49 2.49 -1.63
N MET A 126 11.54 1.67 -1.71
CA MET A 126 11.83 0.77 -2.84
C MET A 126 11.72 -0.72 -2.50
N GLY A 127 11.47 -1.08 -1.23
CA GLY A 127 11.40 -2.47 -0.80
C GLY A 127 10.14 -3.19 -1.28
N SER A 128 10.26 -4.50 -1.47
CA SER A 128 9.11 -5.36 -1.72
C SER A 128 8.61 -6.01 -0.44
N VAL A 129 7.30 -6.16 -0.27
CA VAL A 129 6.69 -6.92 0.83
C VAL A 129 5.87 -8.05 0.24
N VAL A 130 6.22 -9.28 0.56
CA VAL A 130 5.44 -10.47 0.20
C VAL A 130 4.91 -11.07 1.49
N VAL A 131 3.60 -11.25 1.56
CA VAL A 131 2.93 -11.84 2.73
C VAL A 131 2.21 -13.10 2.29
N GLU A 132 2.55 -14.21 2.92
CA GLU A 132 1.91 -15.50 2.73
C GLU A 132 1.03 -15.79 3.94
N GLU A 133 -0.28 -15.92 3.72
CA GLU A 133 -1.22 -16.31 4.76
C GLU A 133 -2.22 -17.36 4.26
N SER A 134 -2.78 -18.12 5.20
CA SER A 134 -3.88 -19.04 4.85
C SER A 134 -5.23 -18.34 4.88
N VAL A 135 -5.47 -17.56 5.94
CA VAL A 135 -6.72 -16.83 6.19
C VAL A 135 -6.35 -15.49 6.79
N VAL A 136 -6.99 -14.42 6.33
CA VAL A 136 -6.91 -13.10 6.96
C VAL A 136 -8.26 -12.80 7.59
N LEU A 137 -8.27 -12.58 8.90
CA LEU A 137 -9.46 -12.25 9.67
C LEU A 137 -9.18 -10.98 10.48
N ALA A 138 -9.83 -9.87 10.13
CA ALA A 138 -9.59 -8.57 10.73
C ALA A 138 -10.88 -7.74 10.82
N SER A 139 -10.92 -6.73 11.68
CA SER A 139 -11.97 -5.70 11.59
C SER A 139 -11.73 -4.83 10.37
N ARG A 140 -10.48 -4.43 10.14
CA ARG A 140 -10.05 -3.64 9.00
C ARG A 140 -8.72 -4.14 8.48
N LEU A 141 -8.61 -4.36 7.17
CA LEU A 141 -7.36 -4.67 6.50
C LEU A 141 -6.92 -3.45 5.70
N VAL A 142 -5.77 -2.87 6.05
CA VAL A 142 -5.16 -1.74 5.34
C VAL A 142 -3.87 -2.20 4.70
N VAL A 143 -3.76 -2.00 3.40
CA VAL A 143 -2.52 -2.24 2.66
C VAL A 143 -2.14 -0.96 1.93
N GLU A 144 -0.93 -0.48 2.21
CA GLU A 144 -0.41 0.75 1.66
C GLU A 144 0.96 0.56 1.01
N SER A 145 1.12 1.13 -0.17
CA SER A 145 2.38 1.18 -0.89
C SER A 145 2.67 2.61 -1.33
N ARG A 146 3.83 3.16 -0.96
CA ARG A 146 4.29 4.47 -1.44
C ARG A 146 5.72 4.42 -1.95
N GLY A 147 6.02 5.32 -2.88
CA GLY A 147 7.32 5.38 -3.52
C GLY A 147 7.36 4.44 -4.71
N SER A 148 8.28 3.48 -4.70
CA SER A 148 8.40 2.42 -5.71
C SER A 148 8.28 1.02 -5.09
N SER A 149 7.66 0.92 -3.90
CA SER A 149 7.49 -0.34 -3.18
C SER A 149 6.46 -1.23 -3.85
N ARG A 150 6.57 -2.54 -3.65
CA ARG A 150 5.57 -3.50 -4.15
C ARG A 150 5.09 -4.35 -3.00
N VAL A 151 3.78 -4.41 -2.78
CA VAL A 151 3.18 -5.22 -1.71
C VAL A 151 2.30 -6.29 -2.34
N GLN A 152 2.60 -7.55 -2.06
CA GLN A 152 1.78 -8.68 -2.49
C GLN A 152 1.35 -9.47 -1.26
N LEU A 153 0.04 -9.58 -1.07
CA LEU A 153 -0.58 -10.38 -0.01
C LEU A 153 -1.25 -11.60 -0.66
N ASN A 154 -0.62 -12.77 -0.49
CA ASN A 154 -1.07 -14.06 -0.96
C ASN A 154 -1.84 -14.77 0.15
N VAL A 155 -3.14 -14.97 -0.04
CA VAL A 155 -4.04 -15.57 0.94
C VAL A 155 -4.64 -16.84 0.35
N ALA A 156 -4.22 -17.99 0.86
CA ALA A 156 -4.54 -19.28 0.25
C ALA A 156 -6.04 -19.65 0.29
N ARG A 157 -6.80 -19.15 1.27
CA ARG A 157 -8.23 -19.47 1.44
C ARG A 157 -9.11 -18.24 1.35
N SER A 158 -9.05 -17.36 2.34
CA SER A 158 -10.04 -16.28 2.46
C SER A 158 -9.55 -15.05 3.19
N VAL A 159 -10.00 -13.89 2.72
CA VAL A 159 -9.93 -12.61 3.42
C VAL A 159 -11.34 -12.28 3.92
N SER A 160 -11.50 -12.09 5.23
CA SER A 160 -12.74 -11.66 5.85
C SER A 160 -12.45 -10.44 6.72
N ALA A 161 -12.95 -9.28 6.30
CA ALA A 161 -12.80 -8.05 7.07
C ALA A 161 -14.00 -7.12 6.89
N GLU A 162 -14.39 -6.38 7.91
CA GLU A 162 -15.47 -5.39 7.76
C GLU A 162 -15.11 -4.33 6.71
N SER A 163 -13.84 -3.89 6.70
CA SER A 163 -13.30 -3.02 5.67
C SER A 163 -11.95 -3.50 5.12
N VAL A 164 -11.75 -3.34 3.82
CA VAL A 164 -10.49 -3.59 3.12
C VAL A 164 -10.10 -2.33 2.36
N ASP A 165 -8.93 -1.78 2.66
CA ASP A 165 -8.43 -0.54 2.08
C ASP A 165 -7.06 -0.76 1.46
N LEU A 166 -7.01 -0.70 0.12
CA LEU A 166 -5.81 -0.83 -0.67
C LEU A 166 -5.48 0.54 -1.25
N SER A 167 -4.29 1.08 -0.94
CA SER A 167 -3.89 2.39 -1.41
C SER A 167 -2.45 2.41 -1.89
N THR A 168 -2.24 2.81 -3.15
CA THR A 168 -0.90 3.00 -3.68
C THR A 168 -0.67 4.44 -4.12
N THR A 169 0.55 4.92 -3.94
CA THR A 169 0.98 6.24 -4.39
C THR A 169 2.31 6.19 -5.16
N SER A 170 2.51 7.16 -6.05
CA SER A 170 3.72 7.26 -6.89
C SER A 170 3.83 6.06 -7.84
N LEU A 171 4.88 5.23 -7.74
CA LEU A 171 5.14 4.07 -8.60
C LEU A 171 4.83 2.74 -7.88
N GLY A 172 4.30 2.79 -6.65
CA GLY A 172 4.09 1.60 -5.85
C GLY A 172 3.04 0.66 -6.44
N SER A 173 3.00 -0.61 -6.05
CA SER A 173 1.94 -1.51 -6.52
C SER A 173 1.44 -2.40 -5.40
N ILE A 174 0.14 -2.69 -5.40
CA ILE A 174 -0.46 -3.62 -4.44
C ILE A 174 -1.13 -4.76 -5.20
N ALA A 175 -0.92 -5.99 -4.74
CA ALA A 175 -1.69 -7.16 -5.16
C ALA A 175 -2.27 -7.86 -3.94
N LEU A 176 -3.60 -7.91 -3.84
CA LEU A 176 -4.31 -8.75 -2.88
C LEU A 176 -4.83 -9.99 -3.61
N LEU A 177 -4.19 -11.13 -3.37
CA LEU A 177 -4.48 -12.39 -4.04
C LEU A 177 -5.11 -13.37 -3.05
N ALA A 178 -6.42 -13.53 -3.09
CA ALA A 178 -7.18 -14.43 -2.24
C ALA A 178 -8.21 -15.25 -3.04
N ASN A 179 -8.40 -16.52 -2.69
CA ASN A 179 -9.45 -17.34 -3.32
C ASN A 179 -10.87 -16.84 -2.98
N SER A 180 -11.06 -16.19 -1.84
CA SER A 180 -12.33 -15.55 -1.50
C SER A 180 -12.07 -14.29 -0.69
N THR A 181 -12.83 -13.23 -0.99
CA THR A 181 -12.77 -11.97 -0.23
C THR A 181 -14.19 -11.57 0.14
N THR A 182 -14.46 -11.46 1.44
CA THR A 182 -15.76 -10.99 1.97
C THR A 182 -15.55 -9.73 2.79
N THR A 183 -16.24 -8.66 2.43
CA THR A 183 -16.14 -7.38 3.15
C THR A 183 -17.41 -6.55 3.08
N LYS A 184 -17.63 -5.64 4.03
CA LYS A 184 -18.72 -4.64 3.89
C LYS A 184 -18.25 -3.48 3.03
N HIS A 185 -17.02 -3.03 3.22
CA HIS A 185 -16.46 -1.86 2.54
C HIS A 185 -15.12 -2.20 1.90
N LEU A 186 -15.08 -2.18 0.58
CA LEU A 186 -13.85 -2.34 -0.17
C LEU A 186 -13.45 -0.99 -0.78
N SER A 187 -12.22 -0.56 -0.57
CA SER A 187 -11.63 0.62 -1.19
C SER A 187 -10.33 0.24 -1.87
N ALA A 188 -10.23 0.52 -3.17
CA ALA A 188 -9.03 0.32 -3.97
C ALA A 188 -8.66 1.63 -4.66
N VAL A 189 -7.53 2.21 -4.27
CA VAL A 189 -7.08 3.52 -4.71
C VAL A 189 -5.68 3.45 -5.29
N SER A 190 -5.54 3.90 -6.53
CA SER A 190 -4.27 4.15 -7.17
C SER A 190 -4.06 5.66 -7.34
N ALA A 191 -2.96 6.20 -6.80
CA ALA A 191 -2.63 7.62 -6.89
C ALA A 191 -1.19 7.85 -7.39
N GLY A 192 -0.99 7.76 -8.69
CA GLY A 192 0.31 7.86 -9.36
C GLY A 192 0.29 7.01 -10.62
N SER A 193 1.40 6.36 -10.94
CA SER A 193 1.49 5.37 -12.03
C SER A 193 1.42 3.92 -11.50
N GLY A 194 1.45 3.75 -10.18
CA GLY A 194 1.31 2.49 -9.48
C GLY A 194 -0.08 1.86 -9.57
N SER A 195 -0.20 0.53 -9.65
CA SER A 195 -1.50 -0.15 -9.83
C SER A 195 -1.90 -1.02 -8.63
N VAL A 196 -3.22 -1.18 -8.45
CA VAL A 196 -3.82 -2.09 -7.46
C VAL A 196 -4.48 -3.24 -8.18
N TYR A 197 -4.13 -4.47 -7.79
CA TYR A 197 -4.69 -5.70 -8.30
C TYR A 197 -5.38 -6.45 -7.17
N MET A 198 -6.58 -6.93 -7.44
CA MET A 198 -7.32 -7.81 -6.53
C MET A 198 -7.84 -9.01 -7.30
N GLY A 199 -7.64 -10.20 -6.75
CA GLY A 199 -8.22 -11.42 -7.31
C GLY A 199 -7.60 -12.64 -6.67
N SER A 200 -7.37 -13.68 -7.45
CA SER A 200 -6.92 -14.97 -6.97
C SER A 200 -5.49 -15.23 -7.40
N PRO A 201 -4.72 -16.02 -6.62
CA PRO A 201 -3.37 -16.39 -7.02
C PRO A 201 -3.41 -17.22 -8.31
N ALA A 202 -2.80 -16.69 -9.38
CA ALA A 202 -2.74 -17.31 -10.72
C ALA A 202 -2.13 -18.72 -10.76
N THR A 203 -1.49 -19.18 -9.68
CA THR A 203 -0.67 -20.40 -9.61
C THR A 203 -1.39 -21.63 -9.09
N LYS A 204 -2.70 -21.58 -8.81
CA LYS A 204 -3.46 -22.80 -8.50
C LYS A 204 -4.46 -23.07 -9.62
N THR A 205 -4.07 -23.99 -10.51
CA THR A 205 -5.00 -24.88 -11.21
C THR A 205 -5.91 -25.54 -10.17
N THR A 206 -6.97 -24.85 -9.77
CA THR A 206 -8.00 -25.39 -8.90
C THR A 206 -8.78 -26.40 -9.71
N THR A 207 -8.33 -27.66 -9.62
CA THR A 207 -9.19 -28.81 -9.87
C THR A 207 -10.40 -28.69 -8.94
N LYS A 208 -11.53 -28.23 -9.50
CA LYS A 208 -12.90 -28.35 -8.98
C LYS A 208 -13.26 -27.61 -7.66
N THR A 209 -14.43 -26.96 -7.74
CA THR A 209 -15.46 -26.68 -6.71
C THR A 209 -15.38 -25.51 -5.73
N THR A 210 -14.30 -24.73 -5.56
CA THR A 210 -14.41 -23.48 -4.77
C THR A 210 -14.65 -22.27 -5.68
N PRO A 211 -15.84 -21.65 -5.65
CA PRO A 211 -16.08 -20.43 -6.41
C PRO A 211 -15.17 -19.33 -5.88
N VAL A 212 -14.19 -18.95 -6.71
CA VAL A 212 -13.41 -17.75 -6.45
C VAL A 212 -14.37 -16.57 -6.53
N SER A 213 -14.54 -15.86 -5.44
CA SER A 213 -15.53 -14.78 -5.37
C SER A 213 -15.14 -13.67 -4.43
N LEU A 214 -15.27 -12.45 -4.94
CA LEU A 214 -15.32 -11.22 -4.17
C LEU A 214 -16.78 -10.91 -3.81
N ASN A 215 -17.08 -10.69 -2.54
CA ASN A 215 -18.38 -10.21 -2.07
C ASN A 215 -18.19 -8.95 -1.22
N ALA A 216 -18.72 -7.82 -1.71
CA ALA A 216 -18.64 -6.53 -1.03
C ALA A 216 -20.01 -5.84 -0.93
N THR A 217 -20.37 -5.24 0.20
CA THR A 217 -21.58 -4.39 0.22
C THR A 217 -21.35 -3.11 -0.58
N SER A 218 -20.26 -2.41 -0.30
CA SER A 218 -19.85 -1.18 -0.99
C SER A 218 -18.44 -1.34 -1.52
N LEU A 219 -18.23 -0.94 -2.78
CA LEU A 219 -16.95 -0.99 -3.47
C LEU A 219 -16.57 0.39 -4.02
N THR A 220 -15.47 0.94 -3.54
CA THR A 220 -14.89 2.19 -4.02
C THR A 220 -13.64 1.91 -4.84
N ALA A 221 -13.59 2.35 -6.09
CA ALA A 221 -12.43 2.17 -6.97
C ALA A 221 -12.01 3.53 -7.54
N LYS A 222 -10.79 3.98 -7.23
CA LYS A 222 -10.34 5.33 -7.57
C LYS A 222 -8.96 5.33 -8.21
N THR A 223 -8.83 6.00 -9.35
CA THR A 223 -7.54 6.23 -10.01
C THR A 223 -7.27 7.73 -10.09
N TYR A 224 -6.09 8.13 -9.64
CA TYR A 224 -5.59 9.51 -9.65
C TYR A 224 -4.18 9.54 -10.25
N GLY A 225 -4.07 9.60 -11.56
CA GLY A 225 -2.81 9.50 -12.30
C GLY A 225 -2.94 8.51 -13.47
N ASP A 226 -1.91 7.71 -13.68
CA ASP A 226 -1.80 6.75 -14.80
C ASP A 226 -1.93 5.29 -14.35
N GLY A 227 -1.97 5.07 -13.03
CA GLY A 227 -2.12 3.75 -12.43
C GLY A 227 -3.54 3.20 -12.50
N ASN A 228 -3.66 1.88 -12.44
CA ASN A 228 -4.93 1.18 -12.65
C ASN A 228 -5.45 0.54 -11.37
N VAL A 229 -6.76 0.32 -11.32
CA VAL A 229 -7.40 -0.57 -10.33
C VAL A 229 -8.02 -1.74 -11.09
N VAL A 230 -7.63 -2.95 -10.75
CA VAL A 230 -7.95 -4.16 -11.53
C VAL A 230 -8.51 -5.25 -10.63
N PHE A 231 -9.74 -5.69 -10.93
CA PHE A 231 -10.36 -6.87 -10.34
C PHE A 231 -10.23 -8.03 -11.33
N LEU A 232 -9.43 -9.04 -10.95
CA LEU A 232 -9.06 -10.18 -11.79
C LEU A 232 -10.08 -11.32 -11.74
N ASP A 233 -10.95 -11.35 -10.72
CA ASP A 233 -11.93 -12.40 -10.52
C ASP A 233 -13.38 -11.91 -10.59
N ALA A 234 -14.28 -12.87 -10.74
CA ALA A 234 -15.71 -12.64 -10.59
C ALA A 234 -16.08 -12.25 -9.15
N GLY A 235 -17.09 -11.38 -9.03
CA GLY A 235 -17.59 -10.98 -7.73
C GLY A 235 -18.97 -10.35 -7.79
N THR A 236 -19.49 -9.98 -6.62
CA THR A 236 -20.75 -9.29 -6.45
C THR A 236 -20.61 -8.10 -5.52
N CYS A 237 -21.31 -7.02 -5.82
CA CYS A 237 -21.46 -5.91 -4.90
C CYS A 237 -22.85 -5.27 -4.88
N GLN A 238 -23.24 -4.61 -3.79
CA GLN A 238 -24.51 -3.87 -3.75
C GLN A 238 -24.37 -2.47 -4.34
N GLY A 239 -23.30 -1.75 -3.98
CA GLY A 239 -23.03 -0.41 -4.49
C GLY A 239 -21.57 -0.26 -4.89
N SER A 240 -21.32 0.48 -5.97
CA SER A 240 -19.97 0.92 -6.32
C SER A 240 -19.86 2.42 -6.57
N ASP A 241 -18.76 3.01 -6.12
CA ASP A 241 -18.35 4.39 -6.39
C ASP A 241 -17.00 4.38 -7.11
N ILE A 242 -17.02 4.76 -8.38
CA ILE A 242 -15.86 4.74 -9.26
C ILE A 242 -15.48 6.16 -9.63
N GLN A 243 -14.20 6.49 -9.47
CA GLN A 243 -13.69 7.78 -9.89
C GLN A 243 -12.36 7.63 -10.64
N THR A 244 -12.28 8.19 -11.84
CA THR A 244 -11.03 8.25 -12.60
C THR A 244 -10.62 9.71 -12.79
N SER A 245 -9.34 10.02 -12.56
CA SER A 245 -8.75 11.32 -12.88
C SER A 245 -7.32 11.12 -13.38
N GLY A 246 -7.02 11.59 -14.58
CA GLY A 246 -5.81 11.23 -15.33
C GLY A 246 -6.07 10.11 -16.34
N HIS A 247 -5.03 9.34 -16.69
CA HIS A 247 -5.08 8.29 -17.72
C HIS A 247 -5.34 6.89 -17.15
N GLY A 248 -5.30 6.74 -15.83
CA GLY A 248 -5.48 5.47 -15.12
C GLY A 248 -6.91 4.94 -15.22
N SER A 249 -7.05 3.65 -15.50
CA SER A 249 -8.34 3.00 -15.78
C SER A 249 -8.77 2.05 -14.66
N VAL A 250 -10.09 1.83 -14.56
CA VAL A 250 -10.70 0.90 -13.59
C VAL A 250 -11.31 -0.29 -14.32
N TYR A 251 -10.88 -1.50 -13.95
CA TYR A 251 -11.31 -2.75 -14.55
C TYR A 251 -12.09 -3.59 -13.54
N MET A 252 -13.41 -3.48 -13.58
CA MET A 252 -14.36 -4.13 -12.67
C MET A 252 -15.44 -4.92 -13.41
N HIS A 253 -15.25 -5.18 -14.71
CA HIS A 253 -16.19 -5.90 -15.57
C HIS A 253 -16.56 -7.31 -15.07
N LEU A 254 -15.71 -7.97 -14.28
CA LEU A 254 -16.00 -9.28 -13.69
C LEU A 254 -16.83 -9.20 -12.39
N VAL A 255 -16.88 -8.04 -11.74
CA VAL A 255 -17.65 -7.82 -10.51
C VAL A 255 -19.00 -7.23 -10.86
N ARG A 256 -20.07 -7.93 -10.49
CA ARG A 256 -21.45 -7.51 -10.75
C ARG A 256 -21.97 -6.67 -9.60
N CYS A 257 -22.19 -5.39 -9.83
CA CYS A 257 -22.72 -4.49 -8.82
C CYS A 257 -24.21 -4.17 -9.08
N GLN A 258 -25.02 -4.05 -8.03
CA GLN A 258 -26.42 -3.66 -8.20
C GLN A 258 -26.53 -2.19 -8.64
N ASN A 259 -25.86 -1.29 -7.92
CA ASN A 259 -25.85 0.14 -8.24
C ASN A 259 -24.42 0.63 -8.42
N SER A 260 -24.20 1.51 -9.40
CA SER A 260 -22.87 2.05 -9.70
C SER A 260 -22.94 3.54 -10.00
N ASN A 261 -22.05 4.29 -9.35
CA ASN A 261 -21.79 5.70 -9.62
C ASN A 261 -20.40 5.83 -10.23
N VAL A 262 -20.27 6.51 -11.35
CA VAL A 262 -19.01 6.68 -12.07
C VAL A 262 -18.78 8.16 -12.34
N VAL A 263 -17.62 8.66 -11.93
CA VAL A 263 -17.19 10.02 -12.19
C VAL A 263 -15.88 10.00 -12.97
N ILE A 264 -15.89 10.53 -14.20
CA ILE A 264 -14.71 10.65 -15.06
C ILE A 264 -14.26 12.11 -15.09
N LEU A 265 -13.04 12.34 -14.60
CA LEU A 265 -12.32 13.62 -14.58
C LEU A 265 -10.95 13.46 -15.28
N GLY A 266 -10.91 12.64 -16.33
CA GLY A 266 -9.69 12.17 -16.98
C GLY A 266 -9.94 11.56 -18.35
N THR A 267 -8.90 10.99 -18.95
CA THR A 267 -8.97 10.17 -20.17
C THR A 267 -8.99 8.67 -19.85
N GLY A 268 -8.90 8.29 -18.57
CA GLY A 268 -8.94 6.90 -18.12
C GLY A 268 -10.31 6.27 -18.34
N ASN A 269 -10.32 5.01 -18.79
CA ASN A 269 -11.55 4.27 -19.08
C ASN A 269 -12.04 3.50 -17.85
N THR A 270 -13.34 3.25 -17.81
CA THR A 270 -13.95 2.40 -16.77
C THR A 270 -14.68 1.24 -17.43
N TYR A 271 -14.38 0.02 -17.01
CA TYR A 271 -15.05 -1.20 -17.46
C TYR A 271 -15.79 -1.81 -16.28
N LEU A 272 -17.12 -1.90 -16.33
CA LEU A 272 -17.94 -2.36 -15.20
C LEU A 272 -19.16 -3.18 -15.64
N THR A 273 -19.68 -3.98 -14.71
CA THR A 273 -20.95 -4.70 -14.87
C THR A 273 -21.94 -4.27 -13.79
N THR A 274 -23.09 -3.72 -14.20
CA THR A 274 -24.12 -3.21 -13.27
C THR A 274 -25.50 -3.72 -13.68
N THR A 275 -26.32 -4.12 -12.72
CA THR A 275 -27.65 -4.73 -12.98
C THR A 275 -28.85 -3.87 -12.63
N GLY A 276 -28.71 -2.93 -11.70
CA GLY A 276 -29.79 -2.05 -11.25
C GLY A 276 -29.69 -0.66 -11.88
N LEU A 277 -28.91 0.22 -11.28
CA LEU A 277 -28.78 1.62 -11.69
C LEU A 277 -27.32 2.01 -11.94
N LEU A 278 -27.05 2.62 -13.09
CA LEU A 278 -25.75 3.19 -13.43
C LEU A 278 -25.88 4.71 -13.63
N ARG A 279 -25.17 5.48 -12.80
CA ARG A 279 -25.04 6.94 -12.95
C ARG A 279 -23.63 7.27 -13.42
N VAL A 280 -23.53 8.01 -14.52
CA VAL A 280 -22.27 8.47 -15.08
C VAL A 280 -22.24 9.99 -15.11
N GLN A 281 -21.24 10.55 -14.47
CA GLN A 281 -20.87 11.96 -14.59
C GLN A 281 -19.53 12.03 -15.31
N ASP A 282 -19.58 12.39 -16.58
CA ASP A 282 -18.40 12.58 -17.39
C ASP A 282 -18.16 14.06 -17.63
N SER A 283 -16.93 14.49 -17.43
CA SER A 283 -16.49 15.87 -17.64
C SER A 283 -15.29 15.98 -18.57
N GLU A 284 -14.76 14.85 -19.09
CA GLU A 284 -13.57 14.81 -19.92
C GLU A 284 -13.72 13.79 -21.08
N LEU A 285 -12.62 13.16 -21.55
CA LEU A 285 -12.57 12.30 -22.75
C LEU A 285 -12.56 10.79 -22.42
N GLY A 286 -12.64 10.41 -21.15
CA GLY A 286 -12.68 9.00 -20.76
C GLY A 286 -14.00 8.33 -21.15
N THR A 287 -14.01 7.01 -21.30
CA THR A 287 -15.21 6.25 -21.68
C THR A 287 -15.62 5.28 -20.58
N VAL A 288 -16.93 5.20 -20.31
CA VAL A 288 -17.53 4.16 -19.48
C VAL A 288 -18.04 3.03 -20.38
N PHE A 289 -17.44 1.86 -20.26
CA PHE A 289 -17.90 0.62 -20.87
C PHE A 289 -18.71 -0.18 -19.85
N ALA A 290 -19.98 -0.45 -20.16
CA ALA A 290 -20.90 -1.11 -19.25
C ALA A 290 -21.62 -2.31 -19.88
N THR A 291 -22.02 -3.25 -19.03
CA THR A 291 -22.94 -4.36 -19.33
C THR A 291 -23.81 -4.66 -18.10
N GLY A 292 -24.82 -5.52 -18.23
CA GLY A 292 -25.62 -6.02 -17.10
C GLY A 292 -27.09 -5.56 -17.04
N GLY A 293 -27.58 -4.83 -18.04
CA GLY A 293 -29.01 -4.50 -18.16
C GLY A 293 -29.53 -3.42 -17.20
N ALA A 294 -28.63 -2.66 -16.56
CA ALA A 294 -29.00 -1.56 -15.68
C ALA A 294 -29.72 -0.42 -16.42
N THR A 295 -30.55 0.33 -15.68
CA THR A 295 -31.03 1.65 -16.07
C THR A 295 -29.86 2.64 -16.03
N VAL A 296 -29.57 3.31 -17.14
CA VAL A 296 -28.41 4.19 -17.27
C VAL A 296 -28.84 5.65 -17.26
N THR A 297 -28.14 6.47 -16.47
CA THR A 297 -28.20 7.94 -16.52
C THR A 297 -26.80 8.47 -16.86
N GLY A 298 -26.64 9.08 -18.03
CA GLY A 298 -25.34 9.56 -18.54
C GLY A 298 -24.85 8.77 -19.77
N SER A 299 -23.65 9.08 -20.24
CA SER A 299 -23.06 8.47 -21.45
C SER A 299 -22.33 7.18 -21.13
N VAL A 300 -22.63 6.11 -21.88
CA VAL A 300 -21.95 4.81 -21.80
C VAL A 300 -21.75 4.23 -23.18
N MET A 301 -20.73 3.39 -23.34
CA MET A 301 -20.54 2.52 -24.49
C MET A 301 -20.77 1.06 -24.11
N VAL A 302 -21.15 0.26 -25.11
CA VAL A 302 -21.28 -1.18 -24.95
C VAL A 302 -19.90 -1.78 -24.67
N MET A 303 -19.82 -2.66 -23.68
CA MET A 303 -18.59 -3.40 -23.36
C MET A 303 -18.03 -4.11 -24.61
N PRO A 304 -16.74 -3.93 -24.96
CA PRO A 304 -16.13 -4.67 -26.05
C PRO A 304 -16.09 -6.19 -25.75
N PRO A 305 -16.02 -7.06 -26.77
CA PRO A 305 -15.99 -8.51 -26.58
C PRO A 305 -14.74 -8.99 -25.82
N SER A 306 -13.64 -8.21 -25.88
CA SER A 306 -12.43 -8.42 -25.11
C SER A 306 -12.06 -7.13 -24.39
N VAL A 307 -11.94 -7.20 -23.06
CA VAL A 307 -11.51 -6.08 -22.22
C VAL A 307 -9.97 -6.08 -22.17
N PRO A 308 -9.31 -4.95 -22.48
CA PRO A 308 -7.85 -4.86 -22.50
C PRO A 308 -7.28 -4.74 -21.08
N VAL A 309 -7.43 -5.79 -20.28
CA VAL A 309 -6.96 -5.81 -18.89
C VAL A 309 -5.42 -5.76 -18.87
N PRO A 310 -4.79 -4.84 -18.12
CA PRO A 310 -3.34 -4.79 -18.01
C PRO A 310 -2.82 -6.08 -17.33
N PRO A 311 -1.72 -6.67 -17.84
CA PRO A 311 -1.20 -7.90 -17.26
C PRO A 311 -0.76 -7.67 -15.82
N TYR A 312 -1.05 -8.66 -14.98
CA TYR A 312 -0.50 -8.76 -13.63
C TYR A 312 0.63 -9.79 -13.63
N VAL A 313 1.80 -9.40 -13.11
CA VAL A 313 2.95 -10.30 -12.94
C VAL A 313 3.13 -10.54 -11.44
N PRO A 314 2.81 -11.75 -10.93
CA PRO A 314 3.07 -12.11 -9.55
C PRO A 314 4.54 -11.92 -9.20
N MET A 315 4.79 -11.38 -8.02
CA MET A 315 6.12 -11.33 -7.44
C MET A 315 6.55 -12.75 -7.09
N VAL A 316 7.76 -13.10 -7.50
CA VAL A 316 8.42 -14.33 -7.05
C VAL A 316 8.92 -14.05 -5.63
N GLU A 317 8.58 -14.94 -4.69
CA GLU A 317 9.10 -14.86 -3.33
C GLU A 317 10.64 -14.85 -3.37
N PRO A 318 11.31 -13.80 -2.84
CA PRO A 318 12.76 -13.75 -2.86
C PRO A 318 13.34 -14.88 -2.01
N ALA A 319 14.20 -15.71 -2.61
CA ALA A 319 14.88 -16.79 -1.90
C ALA A 319 15.62 -16.26 -0.66
N ARG A 320 15.56 -17.01 0.44
CA ARG A 320 16.26 -16.68 1.68
C ARG A 320 17.76 -16.55 1.43
N SER A 321 18.25 -15.33 1.37
CA SER A 321 19.64 -15.04 1.01
C SER A 321 20.17 -13.77 1.69
N PRO A 322 21.49 -13.70 1.93
CA PRO A 322 22.10 -12.48 2.46
C PRO A 322 21.89 -11.29 1.52
N ARG A 323 21.52 -10.15 2.10
CA ARG A 323 21.25 -8.89 1.41
C ARG A 323 22.43 -7.95 1.56
N THR A 324 22.83 -7.30 0.47
CA THR A 324 23.86 -6.26 0.52
C THR A 324 23.24 -4.94 0.98
N ILE A 325 23.92 -4.25 1.90
CA ILE A 325 23.57 -2.90 2.32
C ILE A 325 24.79 -2.02 2.23
N ARG A 326 24.56 -0.77 1.81
CA ARG A 326 25.55 0.30 1.85
C ARG A 326 24.90 1.54 2.44
N LEU A 327 25.25 1.80 3.69
CA LEU A 327 24.90 3.03 4.39
C LEU A 327 26.01 4.03 4.12
N VAL A 328 25.64 5.28 3.82
CA VAL A 328 26.58 6.38 3.64
C VAL A 328 26.21 7.45 4.65
N ALA A 329 27.14 7.81 5.53
CA ALA A 329 26.93 8.91 6.45
C ALA A 329 26.61 10.17 5.65
N LYS A 330 25.51 10.85 6.00
CA LYS A 330 25.11 12.09 5.36
C LYS A 330 26.12 13.17 5.78
N THR A 331 27.14 13.43 4.96
CA THR A 331 27.98 14.61 5.14
C THR A 331 27.14 15.84 4.84
N THR A 332 26.78 16.58 5.89
CA THR A 332 26.23 17.93 5.77
C THR A 332 27.33 18.83 5.27
N THR A 333 27.65 18.78 3.97
CA THR A 333 28.44 19.83 3.35
C THR A 333 27.57 21.07 3.37
N ALA A 334 27.78 21.92 4.38
CA ALA A 334 27.16 23.24 4.45
C ALA A 334 27.55 23.98 3.18
N ARG A 335 26.62 24.03 2.21
CA ARG A 335 26.75 24.89 1.04
C ARG A 335 26.77 26.33 1.58
N PRO A 336 27.84 27.11 1.37
CA PRO A 336 27.83 28.51 1.78
C PRO A 336 26.66 29.20 1.08
N ALA A 337 25.86 29.91 1.88
CA ALA A 337 24.73 30.66 1.39
C ALA A 337 25.23 31.75 0.43
N THR A 338 25.13 31.52 -0.87
CA THR A 338 25.19 32.59 -1.87
C THR A 338 23.95 33.45 -1.70
N THR A 339 24.13 34.61 -1.07
CA THR A 339 23.17 35.71 -1.05
C THR A 339 22.91 36.17 -2.48
N LEU A 340 21.68 35.97 -2.96
CA LEU A 340 21.19 36.60 -4.18
C LEU A 340 20.72 38.02 -3.85
N PRO A 341 21.07 39.04 -4.65
CA PRO A 341 20.69 40.42 -4.39
C PRO A 341 19.20 40.66 -4.62
N ALA A 342 18.68 41.64 -3.88
CA ALA A 342 17.29 42.07 -3.88
C ALA A 342 16.79 42.45 -5.28
N LYS A 343 15.58 41.97 -5.60
CA LYS A 343 14.83 42.25 -6.82
C LYS A 343 14.40 43.71 -6.84
N SER A 344 14.88 44.47 -7.82
CA SER A 344 14.41 45.82 -8.12
C SER A 344 12.99 45.80 -8.70
N THR A 345 12.16 46.68 -8.17
CA THR A 345 10.85 47.08 -8.69
C THR A 345 11.00 47.79 -10.04
N GLY A 346 10.24 47.34 -11.03
CA GLY A 346 10.04 48.03 -12.31
C GLY A 346 8.62 47.73 -12.80
N ALA A 347 7.82 48.78 -12.90
CA ALA A 347 6.43 48.75 -13.33
C ALA A 347 6.31 48.87 -14.87
N ASP A 348 5.17 48.38 -15.35
CA ASP A 348 4.44 48.70 -16.58
C ASP A 348 4.97 48.27 -17.96
N ALA A 349 4.20 47.38 -18.61
CA ALA A 349 3.51 47.70 -19.87
C ALA A 349 2.52 46.61 -20.34
N SER A 350 1.31 47.09 -20.65
CA SER A 350 0.36 46.63 -21.68
C SER A 350 -0.41 45.30 -21.54
N LEU A 351 -1.61 45.47 -20.97
CA LEU A 351 -2.88 44.88 -21.39
C LEU A 351 -3.01 44.74 -22.92
N TRP A 352 -3.29 43.53 -23.42
CA TRP A 352 -4.25 43.15 -24.48
C TRP A 352 -4.30 41.60 -24.44
N PHE A 353 -5.47 40.95 -24.62
CA PHE A 353 -5.77 39.50 -24.43
C PHE A 353 -6.34 39.02 -23.07
N GLY A 354 -7.14 39.84 -22.39
CA GLY A 354 -7.65 39.55 -21.03
C GLY A 354 -8.93 38.72 -20.86
N LEU A 355 -9.58 38.17 -21.90
CA LEU A 355 -10.94 37.60 -21.72
C LEU A 355 -11.13 36.11 -22.07
N VAL A 356 -10.17 35.46 -22.75
CA VAL A 356 -10.25 34.00 -23.04
C VAL A 356 -9.30 33.18 -22.12
N LEU A 357 -8.29 33.82 -21.54
CA LEU A 357 -7.36 33.21 -20.57
C LEU A 357 -7.88 33.21 -19.12
N GLY A 358 -8.85 34.07 -18.79
CA GLY A 358 -9.42 34.15 -17.43
C GLY A 358 -10.27 32.93 -17.07
N LEU A 359 -11.09 32.44 -18.00
CA LEU A 359 -11.94 31.26 -17.77
C LEU A 359 -11.13 29.96 -17.77
N SER A 360 -10.13 29.83 -18.65
CA SER A 360 -9.25 28.66 -18.65
C SER A 360 -8.34 28.63 -17.41
N ALA A 361 -7.81 29.78 -16.96
CA ALA A 361 -7.05 29.85 -15.72
C ALA A 361 -7.92 29.59 -14.49
N VAL A 362 -9.16 30.06 -14.44
CA VAL A 362 -10.08 29.78 -13.31
C VAL A 362 -10.49 28.31 -13.29
N ILE A 363 -10.72 27.67 -14.44
CA ILE A 363 -10.98 26.21 -14.51
C ILE A 363 -9.72 25.43 -14.14
N LEU A 364 -8.54 25.83 -14.62
CA LEU A 364 -7.28 25.15 -14.30
C LEU A 364 -6.93 25.32 -12.81
N ILE A 365 -7.14 26.50 -12.23
CA ILE A 365 -6.99 26.76 -10.79
C ILE A 365 -8.07 26.00 -10.01
N ALA A 366 -9.32 25.92 -10.47
CA ALA A 366 -10.36 25.11 -9.82
C ALA A 366 -10.03 23.62 -9.88
N CYS A 367 -9.48 23.11 -10.98
CA CYS A 367 -9.02 21.74 -11.15
C CYS A 367 -7.77 21.45 -10.31
N ILE A 368 -6.82 22.38 -10.23
CA ILE A 368 -5.63 22.26 -9.37
C ILE A 368 -6.05 22.34 -7.90
N VAL A 369 -6.93 23.26 -7.52
CA VAL A 369 -7.45 23.38 -6.15
C VAL A 369 -8.31 22.17 -5.80
N ARG A 370 -9.08 21.59 -6.73
CA ARG A 370 -9.80 20.32 -6.52
C ARG A 370 -8.86 19.13 -6.43
N LYS A 371 -7.84 19.01 -7.29
CA LYS A 371 -6.78 17.98 -7.17
C LYS A 371 -6.00 18.12 -5.87
N VAL A 372 -5.69 19.33 -5.43
CA VAL A 372 -4.98 19.61 -4.18
C VAL A 372 -5.90 19.38 -2.98
N ARG A 373 -7.20 19.72 -3.04
CA ARG A 373 -8.17 19.42 -1.99
C ARG A 373 -8.51 17.93 -1.92
N ALA A 374 -8.58 17.22 -3.05
CA ALA A 374 -8.74 15.76 -3.09
C ALA A 374 -7.48 15.08 -2.56
N LYS A 375 -6.28 15.50 -2.99
CA LYS A 375 -5.01 15.05 -2.40
C LYS A 375 -4.96 15.36 -0.91
N ARG A 376 -5.39 16.54 -0.45
CA ARG A 376 -5.42 16.92 0.98
C ARG A 376 -6.51 16.18 1.76
N ALA A 377 -7.65 15.85 1.19
CA ALA A 377 -8.71 15.08 1.84
C ALA A 377 -8.29 13.61 2.00
N VAL A 378 -7.67 13.04 0.96
CA VAL A 378 -7.02 11.72 1.01
C VAL A 378 -5.87 11.76 2.00
N GLN A 379 -5.00 12.77 1.96
CA GLN A 379 -3.91 12.94 2.94
C GLN A 379 -4.42 13.22 4.35
N MET A 380 -5.55 13.89 4.56
CA MET A 380 -6.12 14.14 5.89
C MET A 380 -6.84 12.92 6.44
N GLN A 381 -7.54 12.13 5.62
CA GLN A 381 -8.07 10.84 6.07
C GLN A 381 -6.95 9.82 6.30
N LEU A 382 -5.92 9.80 5.45
CA LEU A 382 -4.73 8.99 5.70
C LEU A 382 -3.96 9.48 6.92
N LYS A 383 -3.75 10.79 7.11
CA LYS A 383 -3.01 11.35 8.26
C LYS A 383 -3.79 11.18 9.56
N ALA A 384 -5.11 11.37 9.57
CA ALA A 384 -5.94 11.07 10.74
C ALA A 384 -5.94 9.56 11.05
N PHE A 385 -5.87 8.70 10.04
CA PHE A 385 -5.71 7.26 10.25
C PHE A 385 -4.29 6.88 10.69
N THR A 386 -3.25 7.53 10.16
CA THR A 386 -1.86 7.32 10.58
C THR A 386 -1.71 7.81 12.02
N GLU A 387 -2.24 8.99 12.38
CA GLU A 387 -2.22 9.51 13.76
C GLU A 387 -3.03 8.65 14.74
N ALA A 388 -4.11 8.00 14.29
CA ALA A 388 -4.88 7.05 15.10
C ALA A 388 -4.20 5.67 15.25
N SER A 389 -3.23 5.33 14.40
CA SER A 389 -2.52 4.04 14.39
C SER A 389 -1.02 4.14 14.69
N THR A 390 -0.45 5.34 14.74
CA THR A 390 0.93 5.60 15.15
C THR A 390 1.04 5.68 16.68
N PRO A 391 2.12 5.14 17.26
CA PRO A 391 2.38 5.28 18.69
C PRO A 391 2.56 6.77 19.05
N VAL A 392 1.92 7.19 20.15
CA VAL A 392 2.17 8.48 20.79
C VAL A 392 3.60 8.44 21.32
N ALA A 393 4.43 9.39 20.90
CA ALA A 393 5.80 9.52 21.39
C ALA A 393 5.78 9.92 22.87
N THR A 394 5.89 8.95 23.79
CA THR A 394 6.16 9.25 25.19
C THR A 394 7.08 8.20 25.81
N ASN A 395 8.17 8.70 26.41
CA ASN A 395 9.21 8.04 27.19
C ASN A 395 10.09 7.02 26.46
N GLN A 396 11.20 7.56 25.96
CA GLN A 396 12.35 6.87 25.41
C GLN A 396 13.01 5.99 26.49
N VAL A 397 13.03 4.68 26.28
CA VAL A 397 14.09 3.83 26.84
C VAL A 397 15.00 3.47 25.66
N VAL A 398 15.99 4.32 25.42
CA VAL A 398 17.08 3.97 24.50
C VAL A 398 17.97 2.99 25.26
N LEU A 399 17.81 1.70 24.97
CA LEU A 399 18.83 0.72 25.34
C LEU A 399 20.04 0.99 24.44
N HIS A 400 20.97 1.80 24.95
CA HIS A 400 22.32 1.81 24.43
C HIS A 400 22.96 0.45 24.77
N PHE A 401 23.43 -0.24 23.75
CA PHE A 401 24.19 -1.49 23.88
C PHE A 401 25.67 -1.19 24.03
#